data_AF-A0A4R5D060-F1
#
_entry.id   AF-A0A4R5D060-F1
#
_cell.length_a   1.000
_cell.length_b   1.000
_cell.length_c   1.000
_cell.angle_alpha   90.00
_cell.angle_beta   90.00
_cell.angle_gamma   90.00
#
_symmetry.space_group_name_H-M   'P 1'
#
loop_
_entity.id
_entity.type
_entity.pdbx_description
1 polymer ?
#
loop_
_entity_poly.entity_id
_entity_poly.type
_entity_poly.pdbx_seq_one_letter_code
_entity_poly.pdbx_strand_id
1 'polypeptide(L)'
;MSFAQDQQSNGVKLQFSDGRPAVSGFENVNAVLSRVGVRTSLVEVPKQASAILGSAKDRALSENEKQQLLSLFNLSRAELLEQVRLAGRIPEGHRGGFLNIKATNGGTYPNISDLQSFPKKSRSEAIKMFGKLHINMSDDGMSIDETMTVISGGEFIWFFVLPDGVISKLTALTVDPGDKAVRVSYPGMVIHAGYFPEKGVAVGFAHGPKEFTIRFNESMVAHFELLNTNPWIDFTQETPKLLESITKK
;
A
#
# COMPACT_ATOMS: atom_id res chain seq x y z
N MET A 1 -27.77 -7.98 6.53
CA MET A 1 -26.39 -8.05 7.05
C MET A 1 -25.92 -6.62 7.29
N SER A 2 -25.20 -6.35 8.38
CA SER A 2 -24.66 -5.00 8.66
C SER A 2 -23.57 -4.65 7.64
N PHE A 3 -23.48 -3.39 7.21
CA PHE A 3 -22.43 -2.90 6.29
C PHE A 3 -21.01 -3.30 6.74
N ALA A 4 -20.75 -3.27 8.06
CA ALA A 4 -19.46 -3.67 8.61
C ALA A 4 -19.14 -5.17 8.43
N GLN A 5 -20.17 -6.04 8.40
CA GLN A 5 -19.99 -7.47 8.24
C GLN A 5 -19.75 -7.87 6.78
N ASP A 6 -20.32 -7.09 5.84
CA ASP A 6 -20.03 -7.23 4.42
C ASP A 6 -18.60 -6.78 4.09
N GLN A 7 -18.18 -5.62 4.62
CA GLN A 7 -16.81 -5.15 4.44
C GLN A 7 -15.77 -6.10 5.06
N GLN A 8 -16.06 -6.72 6.20
CA GLN A 8 -15.19 -7.74 6.80
C GLN A 8 -14.98 -8.96 5.89
N SER A 9 -16.01 -9.35 5.15
CA SER A 9 -16.02 -10.55 4.31
C SER A 9 -15.52 -10.29 2.89
N ASN A 10 -15.66 -9.05 2.40
CA ASN A 10 -15.43 -8.71 0.99
C ASN A 10 -14.50 -7.52 0.76
N GLY A 11 -14.13 -6.73 1.78
CA GLY A 11 -13.38 -5.48 1.61
C GLY A 11 -11.96 -5.60 1.07
N VAL A 12 -11.41 -6.83 1.02
CA VAL A 12 -10.15 -7.14 0.37
C VAL A 12 -10.24 -8.43 -0.44
N LYS A 13 -9.48 -8.49 -1.54
CA LYS A 13 -9.37 -9.64 -2.43
C LYS A 13 -7.90 -9.86 -2.81
N LEU A 14 -7.46 -11.12 -2.85
CA LEU A 14 -6.13 -11.51 -3.27
C LEU A 14 -6.22 -12.45 -4.48
N GLN A 15 -5.55 -12.10 -5.57
CA GLN A 15 -5.40 -12.90 -6.78
C GLN A 15 -3.94 -13.32 -6.97
N PHE A 16 -3.68 -14.35 -7.77
CA PHE A 16 -2.36 -14.98 -7.88
C PHE A 16 -1.91 -15.14 -9.33
N SER A 17 -0.62 -14.90 -9.59
CA SER A 17 -0.07 -14.90 -10.95
C SER A 17 0.04 -16.28 -11.59
N ASP A 18 -0.06 -17.35 -10.79
CA ASP A 18 -0.04 -18.73 -11.27
C ASP A 18 -1.43 -19.26 -11.66
N GLY A 19 -2.48 -18.46 -11.43
CA GLY A 19 -3.86 -18.77 -11.78
C GLY A 19 -4.63 -19.56 -10.72
N ARG A 20 -4.08 -19.77 -9.50
CA ARG A 20 -4.85 -20.40 -8.42
C ARG A 20 -6.05 -19.54 -8.01
N PRO A 21 -7.11 -20.13 -7.41
CA PRO A 21 -8.32 -19.39 -7.05
C PRO A 21 -8.06 -18.17 -6.17
N ALA A 22 -8.79 -17.09 -6.40
CA ALA A 22 -8.72 -15.90 -5.58
C ALA A 22 -9.27 -16.16 -4.16
N VAL A 23 -8.74 -15.43 -3.18
CA VAL A 23 -9.27 -15.43 -1.81
C VAL A 23 -9.82 -14.04 -1.45
N SER A 24 -10.86 -14.00 -0.63
CA SER A 24 -11.54 -12.76 -0.23
C SER A 24 -11.75 -12.70 1.28
N GLY A 25 -11.85 -11.48 1.79
CA GLY A 25 -12.06 -11.19 3.20
C GLY A 25 -10.75 -11.15 3.99
N PHE A 26 -10.74 -10.31 5.03
CA PHE A 26 -9.52 -9.98 5.77
C PHE A 26 -8.86 -11.21 6.40
N GLU A 27 -9.64 -12.15 6.93
CA GLU A 27 -9.11 -13.37 7.56
C GLU A 27 -8.35 -14.24 6.56
N ASN A 28 -8.99 -14.62 5.45
CA ASN A 28 -8.41 -15.48 4.43
C ASN A 28 -7.22 -14.81 3.73
N VAL A 29 -7.34 -13.51 3.42
CA VAL A 29 -6.24 -12.74 2.82
C VAL A 29 -5.04 -12.69 3.78
N ASN A 30 -5.26 -12.40 5.07
CA ASN A 30 -4.18 -12.37 6.07
C ASN A 30 -3.56 -13.74 6.31
N ALA A 31 -4.33 -14.83 6.22
CA ALA A 31 -3.78 -16.19 6.33
C ALA A 31 -2.69 -16.44 5.27
N VAL A 32 -2.91 -15.97 4.04
CA VAL A 32 -1.92 -16.08 2.95
C VAL A 32 -0.76 -15.09 3.15
N LEU A 33 -1.09 -13.82 3.39
CA LEU A 33 -0.12 -12.71 3.41
C LEU A 33 0.78 -12.70 4.65
N SER A 34 0.39 -13.36 5.74
CA SER A 34 1.23 -13.53 6.94
C SER A 34 2.58 -14.20 6.63
N ARG A 35 2.65 -15.03 5.58
CA ARG A 35 3.89 -15.69 5.13
C ARG A 35 4.97 -14.73 4.64
N VAL A 36 4.58 -13.50 4.33
CA VAL A 36 5.48 -12.39 3.94
C VAL A 36 5.32 -11.21 4.90
N GLY A 37 4.74 -11.44 6.09
CA GLY A 37 4.58 -10.41 7.11
C GLY A 37 3.70 -9.22 6.67
N VAL A 38 2.81 -9.44 5.71
CA VAL A 38 1.83 -8.43 5.28
C VAL A 38 0.53 -8.65 6.03
N ARG A 39 -0.09 -7.56 6.49
CA ARG A 39 -1.38 -7.58 7.18
C ARG A 39 -2.32 -6.53 6.63
N THR A 40 -3.56 -6.92 6.44
CA THR A 40 -4.70 -6.05 6.15
C THR A 40 -5.64 -5.94 7.35
N SER A 41 -6.24 -4.78 7.56
CA SER A 41 -7.21 -4.56 8.64
C SER A 41 -8.21 -3.45 8.31
N LEU A 42 -9.38 -3.49 8.95
CA LEU A 42 -10.32 -2.38 8.96
C LEU A 42 -10.01 -1.40 10.09
N VAL A 43 -10.16 -0.11 9.81
CA VAL A 43 -9.91 0.99 10.74
C VAL A 43 -11.10 1.94 10.73
N GLU A 44 -11.54 2.38 11.91
CA GLU A 44 -12.61 3.37 11.99
C GLU A 44 -12.18 4.69 11.34
N VAL A 45 -13.08 5.28 10.56
CA VAL A 45 -12.89 6.63 10.02
C VAL A 45 -13.39 7.64 11.06
N PRO A 46 -12.53 8.55 11.56
CA PRO A 46 -12.97 9.58 12.49
C PRO A 46 -14.11 10.40 11.88
N LYS A 47 -15.20 10.62 12.63
CA LYS A 47 -16.37 11.37 12.13
C LYS A 47 -16.00 12.76 11.62
N GLN A 48 -14.98 13.37 12.24
CA GLN A 48 -14.41 14.67 11.87
C GLN A 48 -13.83 14.70 10.44
N ALA A 49 -13.44 13.56 9.88
CA ALA A 49 -12.91 13.48 8.52
C ALA A 49 -14.02 13.51 7.44
N SER A 50 -15.28 13.24 7.81
CA SER A 50 -16.37 12.97 6.85
C SER A 50 -16.58 14.10 5.84
N ALA A 51 -16.57 15.35 6.28
CA ALA A 51 -16.77 16.51 5.39
C ALA A 51 -15.63 16.66 4.37
N ILE A 52 -14.38 16.42 4.81
CA ILE A 52 -13.20 16.48 3.96
C ILE A 52 -13.25 15.34 2.94
N LEU A 53 -13.51 14.12 3.39
CA LEU A 53 -13.56 12.94 2.53
C LEU A 53 -14.72 12.97 1.54
N GLY A 54 -15.86 13.59 1.92
CA GLY A 54 -16.96 13.87 1.00
C GLY A 54 -16.53 14.83 -0.12
N SER A 55 -15.83 15.92 0.22
CA SER A 55 -15.30 16.86 -0.79
C SER A 55 -14.22 16.23 -1.68
N ALA A 56 -13.44 15.30 -1.12
CA ALA A 56 -12.36 14.59 -1.81
C ALA A 56 -12.85 13.61 -2.91
N LYS A 57 -14.17 13.50 -3.14
CA LYS A 57 -14.76 12.76 -4.27
C LYS A 57 -14.79 13.59 -5.55
N ASP A 58 -14.89 14.90 -5.41
CA ASP A 58 -15.18 15.82 -6.51
C ASP A 58 -14.02 16.75 -6.84
N ARG A 59 -13.10 16.97 -5.90
CA ARG A 59 -11.92 17.82 -6.09
C ARG A 59 -10.70 17.33 -5.31
N ALA A 60 -9.55 17.87 -5.68
CA ALA A 60 -8.34 17.80 -4.87
C ALA A 60 -8.52 18.48 -3.50
N LEU A 61 -7.82 17.95 -2.51
CA LEU A 61 -7.71 18.47 -1.16
C LEU A 61 -6.78 19.68 -1.12
N SER A 62 -7.17 20.68 -0.33
CA SER A 62 -6.30 21.77 0.08
C SER A 62 -5.23 21.29 1.08
N GLU A 63 -4.15 22.06 1.24
CA GLU A 63 -3.10 21.69 2.20
C GLU A 63 -3.60 21.67 3.66
N ASN A 64 -4.50 22.57 4.03
CA ASN A 64 -5.12 22.55 5.37
C ASN A 64 -5.92 21.25 5.60
N GLU A 65 -6.66 20.79 4.58
CA GLU A 65 -7.39 19.52 4.66
C GLU A 65 -6.45 18.33 4.77
N LYS A 66 -5.34 18.30 4.02
CA LYS A 66 -4.33 17.24 4.14
C LYS A 66 -3.70 17.21 5.53
N GLN A 67 -3.34 18.37 6.09
CA GLN A 67 -2.80 18.44 7.47
C GLN A 67 -3.81 17.97 8.51
N GLN A 68 -5.09 18.35 8.34
CA GLN A 68 -6.15 17.89 9.23
C GLN A 68 -6.35 16.37 9.15
N LEU A 69 -6.37 15.79 7.95
CA LEU A 69 -6.45 14.33 7.79
C LEU A 69 -5.24 13.64 8.39
N LEU A 70 -4.03 14.16 8.17
CA LEU A 70 -2.82 13.60 8.74
C LEU A 70 -2.87 13.58 10.27
N SER A 71 -3.40 14.64 10.89
CA SER A 71 -3.63 14.70 12.35
C SER A 71 -4.70 13.70 12.82
N LEU A 72 -5.83 13.60 12.11
CA LEU A 72 -6.94 12.71 12.47
C LEU A 72 -6.59 11.22 12.35
N PHE A 73 -5.73 10.87 11.40
CA PHE A 73 -5.28 9.50 11.14
C PHE A 73 -3.86 9.22 11.66
N ASN A 74 -3.30 10.11 12.48
CA ASN A 74 -1.94 9.99 12.99
C ASN A 74 -1.76 8.68 13.77
N LEU A 75 -0.63 8.01 13.56
CA LEU A 75 -0.22 6.86 14.35
C LEU A 75 1.01 7.23 15.18
N SER A 76 0.90 7.03 16.49
CA SER A 76 2.05 7.08 17.39
C SER A 76 3.04 5.95 17.08
N ARG A 77 4.26 6.08 17.60
CA ARG A 77 5.26 4.99 17.53
C ARG A 77 4.70 3.67 18.04
N ALA A 78 3.98 3.70 19.16
CA ALA A 78 3.44 2.49 19.77
C ALA A 78 2.42 1.82 18.83
N GLU A 79 1.57 2.61 18.17
CA GLU A 79 0.57 2.10 17.24
C GLU A 79 1.18 1.57 15.94
N LEU A 80 2.25 2.21 15.44
CA LEU A 80 3.03 1.71 14.29
C LEU A 80 3.71 0.37 14.60
N LEU A 81 4.40 0.29 15.75
CA LEU A 81 4.99 -0.96 16.23
C LEU A 81 3.95 -2.05 16.48
N GLU A 82 2.74 -1.67 16.89
CA GLU A 82 1.63 -2.61 17.01
C GLU A 82 1.19 -3.16 15.65
N GLN A 83 1.21 -2.37 14.57
CA GLN A 83 0.93 -2.92 13.22
C GLN A 83 1.97 -3.96 12.80
N VAL A 84 3.25 -3.69 13.08
CA VAL A 84 4.35 -4.63 12.84
C VAL A 84 4.12 -5.94 13.61
N ARG A 85 3.81 -5.83 14.92
CA ARG A 85 3.55 -6.99 15.79
C ARG A 85 2.34 -7.79 15.31
N LEU A 86 1.24 -7.12 14.96
CA LEU A 86 0.02 -7.76 14.48
C LEU A 86 0.23 -8.48 13.14
N ALA A 87 1.20 -8.04 12.34
CA ALA A 87 1.63 -8.69 11.11
C ALA A 87 2.60 -9.87 11.35
N GLY A 88 2.94 -10.18 12.61
CA GLY A 88 3.86 -11.27 12.97
C GLY A 88 5.33 -10.92 12.75
N ARG A 89 5.66 -9.64 12.62
CA ARG A 89 7.01 -9.15 12.33
C ARG A 89 7.68 -8.58 13.58
N ILE A 90 8.99 -8.42 13.50
CA ILE A 90 9.75 -7.51 14.36
C ILE A 90 10.03 -6.23 13.56
N PRO A 91 10.19 -5.06 14.22
CA PRO A 91 10.48 -3.82 13.51
C PRO A 91 11.84 -3.90 12.81
N GLU A 92 11.92 -3.37 11.59
CA GLU A 92 13.16 -3.33 10.79
C GLU A 92 14.25 -2.48 11.47
N GLY A 93 13.84 -1.52 12.29
CA GLY A 93 14.71 -0.68 13.09
C GLY A 93 14.60 -0.92 14.59
N HIS A 94 15.70 -0.73 15.32
CA HIS A 94 15.66 -0.70 16.79
C HIS A 94 14.60 0.31 17.26
N ARG A 95 13.61 -0.17 18.05
CA ARG A 95 12.45 0.60 18.52
C ARG A 95 11.64 1.26 17.38
N GLY A 96 11.70 0.74 16.16
CA GLY A 96 11.04 1.26 14.96
C GLY A 96 11.77 2.39 14.24
N GLY A 97 12.98 2.78 14.66
CA GLY A 97 13.77 3.79 13.95
C GLY A 97 13.15 5.21 13.95
N PHE A 98 13.39 5.98 12.90
CA PHE A 98 12.83 7.31 12.67
C PHE A 98 11.40 7.20 12.13
N LEU A 99 10.51 8.11 12.56
CA LEU A 99 9.09 8.14 12.11
C LEU A 99 8.85 9.16 10.99
N ASN A 100 9.77 10.10 10.85
CA ASN A 100 9.80 11.05 9.74
C ASN A 100 10.97 10.64 8.86
N ILE A 101 10.68 10.00 7.74
CA ILE A 101 11.69 9.42 6.85
C ILE A 101 11.43 9.86 5.42
N LYS A 102 12.44 9.70 4.56
CA LYS A 102 12.36 10.10 3.16
C LYS A 102 12.90 9.01 2.24
N ALA A 103 12.19 8.77 1.13
CA ALA A 103 12.76 8.05 0.00
C ALA A 103 13.67 9.02 -0.78
N THR A 104 14.94 8.67 -0.99
CA THR A 104 15.91 9.49 -1.76
C THR A 104 15.43 9.74 -3.19
N ASN A 105 14.71 8.79 -3.77
CA ASN A 105 14.11 8.82 -5.10
C ASN A 105 12.57 8.89 -5.06
N GLY A 106 11.96 9.28 -3.94
CA GLY A 106 10.50 9.31 -3.78
C GLY A 106 10.01 10.41 -2.83
N GLY A 107 8.95 10.10 -2.09
CA GLY A 107 8.30 11.03 -1.15
C GLY A 107 8.85 10.99 0.28
N THR A 108 8.29 11.84 1.13
CA THR A 108 8.50 11.84 2.58
C THR A 108 7.34 11.15 3.29
N TYR A 109 7.60 10.61 4.47
CA TYR A 109 6.59 10.04 5.36
C TYR A 109 6.61 10.74 6.72
N PRO A 110 5.44 10.86 7.38
CA PRO A 110 4.13 10.46 6.88
C PRO A 110 3.58 11.40 5.79
N ASN A 111 2.60 10.95 5.00
CA ASN A 111 2.01 11.76 3.92
C ASN A 111 0.52 11.46 3.67
N ILE A 112 -0.11 12.36 2.90
CA ILE A 112 -1.43 12.16 2.30
C ILE A 112 -1.24 12.00 0.79
N SER A 113 -1.65 10.84 0.29
CA SER A 113 -1.79 10.58 -1.15
C SER A 113 -3.20 10.98 -1.58
N ASP A 114 -3.35 12.20 -2.08
CA ASP A 114 -4.57 12.68 -2.75
C ASP A 114 -4.43 12.49 -4.26
N LEU A 115 -5.06 11.46 -4.81
CA LEU A 115 -4.89 11.11 -6.22
C LEU A 115 -5.52 12.14 -7.16
N GLN A 116 -6.47 12.95 -6.68
CA GLN A 116 -7.05 14.02 -7.48
C GLN A 116 -6.11 15.21 -7.66
N SER A 117 -5.11 15.38 -6.79
CA SER A 117 -4.11 16.44 -6.94
C SER A 117 -3.02 16.09 -7.95
N PHE A 118 -3.00 14.87 -8.50
CA PHE A 118 -1.93 14.40 -9.38
C PHE A 118 -2.21 14.82 -10.83
N PRO A 119 -1.34 15.63 -11.47
CA PRO A 119 -1.42 15.83 -12.91
C PRO A 119 -1.33 14.49 -13.64
N LYS A 120 -2.08 14.31 -14.74
CA LYS A 120 -2.13 13.03 -15.50
C LYS A 120 -0.75 12.47 -15.84
N LYS A 121 0.18 13.34 -16.29
CA LYS A 121 1.55 12.95 -16.62
C LYS A 121 2.31 12.41 -15.39
N SER A 122 2.22 13.12 -14.27
CA SER A 122 2.83 12.70 -13.00
C SER A 122 2.22 11.40 -12.47
N ARG A 123 0.93 11.15 -12.70
CA ARG A 123 0.29 9.86 -12.39
C ARG A 123 0.88 8.71 -13.21
N SER A 124 1.06 8.88 -14.52
CA SER A 124 1.69 7.86 -15.35
C SER A 124 3.13 7.57 -14.90
N GLU A 125 3.93 8.59 -14.61
CA GLU A 125 5.29 8.45 -14.10
C GLU A 125 5.32 7.73 -12.74
N ALA A 126 4.42 8.08 -11.84
CA ALA A 126 4.27 7.42 -10.55
C ALA A 126 3.89 5.94 -10.71
N ILE A 127 2.94 5.59 -11.61
CA ILE A 127 2.59 4.19 -11.88
C ILE A 127 3.77 3.43 -12.52
N LYS A 128 4.55 4.07 -13.41
CA LYS A 128 5.75 3.45 -14.01
C LYS A 128 6.83 3.14 -12.98
N MET A 129 6.92 3.95 -11.92
CA MET A 129 7.85 3.74 -10.83
C MET A 129 7.30 2.73 -9.81
N PHE A 130 6.18 3.04 -9.16
CA PHE A 130 5.64 2.24 -8.06
C PHE A 130 4.96 0.94 -8.52
N GLY A 131 4.53 0.86 -9.78
CA GLY A 131 3.92 -0.34 -10.34
C GLY A 131 4.91 -1.46 -10.60
N LYS A 132 6.20 -1.16 -10.70
CA LYS A 132 7.24 -2.18 -10.84
C LYS A 132 7.61 -2.73 -9.48
N LEU A 133 7.88 -4.03 -9.41
CA LEU A 133 8.33 -4.71 -8.20
C LEU A 133 9.67 -4.14 -7.72
N HIS A 134 9.72 -3.80 -6.45
CA HIS A 134 10.84 -3.17 -5.77
C HIS A 134 10.91 -3.58 -4.30
N ILE A 135 12.00 -3.20 -3.65
CA ILE A 135 12.16 -3.22 -2.19
C ILE A 135 12.57 -1.82 -1.70
N ASN A 136 12.39 -1.57 -0.41
CA ASN A 136 12.71 -0.31 0.23
C ASN A 136 13.75 -0.53 1.34
N MET A 137 14.95 0.04 1.15
CA MET A 137 16.04 -0.06 2.13
C MET A 137 17.05 1.08 1.97
N SER A 138 17.76 1.41 3.05
CA SER A 138 18.90 2.33 3.05
C SER A 138 20.15 1.68 2.42
N ASP A 139 21.21 2.47 2.27
CA ASP A 139 22.49 2.01 1.72
C ASP A 139 23.28 1.10 2.68
N ASP A 140 23.01 1.18 3.98
CA ASP A 140 23.59 0.29 4.99
C ASP A 140 22.78 -1.01 5.22
N GLY A 141 21.72 -1.22 4.44
CA GLY A 141 20.95 -2.45 4.44
C GLY A 141 19.72 -2.46 5.35
N MET A 142 19.48 -1.41 6.13
CA MET A 142 18.30 -1.31 6.98
C MET A 142 17.03 -1.06 6.14
N SER A 143 15.97 -1.81 6.41
CA SER A 143 14.68 -1.62 5.72
C SER A 143 13.73 -0.71 6.49
N ILE A 144 12.52 -0.56 5.95
CA ILE A 144 11.43 0.22 6.52
C ILE A 144 10.23 -0.67 6.81
N ASP A 145 9.43 -0.25 7.78
CA ASP A 145 8.08 -0.74 8.00
C ASP A 145 7.10 0.27 7.41
N GLU A 146 6.22 -0.17 6.52
CA GLU A 146 5.22 0.68 5.88
C GLU A 146 3.81 0.37 6.41
N THR A 147 3.00 1.42 6.50
CA THR A 147 1.57 1.34 6.83
C THR A 147 0.80 2.32 5.97
N MET A 148 0.00 1.80 5.05
CA MET A 148 -0.86 2.57 4.15
C MET A 148 -2.32 2.38 4.56
N THR A 149 -3.08 3.46 4.68
CA THR A 149 -4.51 3.42 5.02
C THR A 149 -5.32 4.12 3.94
N VAL A 150 -6.12 3.37 3.19
CA VAL A 150 -7.11 3.89 2.23
C VAL A 150 -8.30 4.41 3.02
N ILE A 151 -8.55 5.71 2.92
CA ILE A 151 -9.59 6.39 3.70
C ILE A 151 -10.75 6.91 2.84
N SER A 152 -10.60 6.92 1.51
CA SER A 152 -11.68 7.23 0.57
C SER A 152 -11.33 6.75 -0.84
N GLY A 153 -12.33 6.25 -1.58
CA GLY A 153 -12.18 5.81 -2.96
C GLY A 153 -11.49 4.45 -3.10
N GLY A 154 -11.01 4.15 -4.30
CA GLY A 154 -10.48 2.82 -4.64
C GLY A 154 -10.76 2.45 -6.10
N GLU A 155 -10.36 1.28 -6.55
CA GLU A 155 -9.64 0.25 -5.79
C GLU A 155 -8.13 0.53 -5.72
N PHE A 156 -7.54 0.47 -4.52
CA PHE A 156 -6.09 0.51 -4.36
C PHE A 156 -5.53 -0.90 -4.41
N ILE A 157 -4.37 -1.05 -5.05
CA ILE A 157 -3.79 -2.36 -5.30
C ILE A 157 -2.33 -2.38 -4.84
N TRP A 158 -1.98 -3.43 -4.12
CA TRP A 158 -0.62 -3.81 -3.82
C TRP A 158 -0.29 -5.13 -4.48
N PHE A 159 0.97 -5.30 -4.84
CA PHE A 159 1.51 -6.58 -5.28
C PHE A 159 2.56 -7.03 -4.30
N PHE A 160 2.58 -8.32 -3.98
CA PHE A 160 3.60 -8.91 -3.10
C PHE A 160 4.07 -10.23 -3.70
N VAL A 161 5.38 -10.42 -3.75
CA VAL A 161 5.99 -11.70 -4.11
C VAL A 161 5.90 -12.64 -2.91
N LEU A 162 5.26 -13.79 -3.09
CA LEU A 162 5.15 -14.85 -2.08
C LEU A 162 6.42 -15.71 -2.06
N PRO A 163 6.63 -16.54 -1.00
CA PRO A 163 7.85 -17.34 -0.88
C PRO A 163 8.09 -18.32 -2.04
N ASP A 164 7.02 -18.74 -2.74
CA ASP A 164 7.06 -19.60 -3.92
C ASP A 164 7.29 -18.85 -5.25
N GLY A 165 7.59 -17.55 -5.20
CA GLY A 165 7.82 -16.69 -6.37
C GLY A 165 6.52 -16.22 -7.06
N VAL A 166 5.35 -16.61 -6.55
CA VAL A 166 4.06 -16.15 -7.08
C VAL A 166 3.82 -14.70 -6.71
N ILE A 167 3.44 -13.89 -7.68
CA ILE A 167 3.11 -12.47 -7.48
C ILE A 167 1.62 -12.38 -7.17
N SER A 168 1.32 -12.09 -5.91
CA SER A 168 -0.04 -11.85 -5.46
C SER A 168 -0.47 -10.41 -5.77
N LYS A 169 -1.74 -10.23 -6.13
CA LYS A 169 -2.40 -8.93 -6.36
C LYS A 169 -3.45 -8.73 -5.27
N LEU A 170 -3.15 -7.90 -4.30
CA LEU A 170 -4.04 -7.48 -3.21
C LEU A 170 -4.84 -6.27 -3.67
N THR A 171 -6.15 -6.41 -3.78
CA THR A 171 -7.09 -5.33 -4.03
C THR A 171 -7.75 -4.94 -2.71
N ALA A 172 -7.58 -3.69 -2.29
CA ALA A 172 -8.45 -3.04 -1.31
C ALA A 172 -9.64 -2.44 -2.06
N LEU A 173 -10.84 -2.93 -1.77
CA LEU A 173 -12.05 -2.43 -2.42
C LEU A 173 -12.32 -0.98 -2.05
N THR A 174 -13.21 -0.35 -2.82
CA THR A 174 -13.64 1.04 -2.63
C THR A 174 -14.09 1.29 -1.19
N VAL A 175 -13.59 2.38 -0.60
CA VAL A 175 -14.04 2.91 0.70
C VAL A 175 -15.04 4.04 0.43
N ASP A 176 -16.31 3.79 0.67
CA ASP A 176 -17.39 4.76 0.54
C ASP A 176 -17.69 5.50 1.86
N PRO A 177 -18.42 6.63 1.82
CA PRO A 177 -18.80 7.38 3.00
C PRO A 177 -19.56 6.51 4.01
N GLY A 178 -19.03 6.41 5.22
CA GLY A 178 -19.59 5.58 6.29
C GLY A 178 -18.94 4.19 6.39
N ASP A 179 -18.14 3.79 5.41
CA ASP A 179 -17.32 2.58 5.49
C ASP A 179 -16.13 2.79 6.42
N LYS A 180 -15.55 1.66 6.85
CA LYS A 180 -14.26 1.67 7.53
C LYS A 180 -13.14 1.87 6.50
N ALA A 181 -12.04 2.46 6.93
CA ALA A 181 -10.83 2.55 6.13
C ALA A 181 -10.15 1.17 6.04
N VAL A 182 -9.46 0.91 4.93
CA VAL A 182 -8.66 -0.31 4.74
C VAL A 182 -7.20 0.02 4.96
N ARG A 183 -6.57 -0.63 5.94
CA ARG A 183 -5.15 -0.48 6.25
C ARG A 183 -4.36 -1.71 5.80
N VAL A 184 -3.19 -1.47 5.22
CA VAL A 184 -2.19 -2.48 4.86
C VAL A 184 -0.88 -2.14 5.54
N SER A 185 -0.31 -3.08 6.29
CA SER A 185 1.04 -2.98 6.87
C SER A 185 1.95 -4.03 6.25
N TYR A 186 3.15 -3.63 5.83
CA TYR A 186 4.10 -4.50 5.14
C TYR A 186 5.56 -4.07 5.40
N PRO A 187 6.53 -5.00 5.35
CA PRO A 187 7.94 -4.69 5.40
C PRO A 187 8.47 -4.25 4.02
N GLY A 188 9.43 -3.33 4.01
CA GLY A 188 10.07 -2.82 2.80
C GLY A 188 10.93 -3.87 2.08
N MET A 189 11.44 -4.89 2.79
CA MET A 189 12.25 -5.98 2.20
C MET A 189 11.46 -7.01 1.41
N VAL A 190 10.14 -7.10 1.61
CA VAL A 190 9.32 -7.96 0.76
C VAL A 190 9.19 -7.29 -0.59
N ILE A 191 9.49 -8.02 -1.66
CA ILE A 191 9.35 -7.49 -3.02
C ILE A 191 7.89 -7.13 -3.25
N HIS A 192 7.62 -5.85 -3.47
CA HIS A 192 6.29 -5.31 -3.58
C HIS A 192 6.16 -4.23 -4.66
N ALA A 193 4.93 -3.90 -5.00
CA ALA A 193 4.59 -2.80 -5.89
C ALA A 193 3.21 -2.24 -5.54
N GLY A 194 2.85 -1.09 -6.10
CA GLY A 194 1.55 -0.44 -5.93
C GLY A 194 0.93 -0.01 -7.26
N TYR A 195 -0.39 -0.11 -7.35
CA TYR A 195 -1.20 0.48 -8.42
C TYR A 195 -2.40 1.17 -7.80
N PHE A 196 -2.76 2.33 -8.34
CA PHE A 196 -3.78 3.18 -7.72
C PHE A 196 -4.74 3.78 -8.76
N PRO A 197 -5.99 4.05 -8.34
CA PRO A 197 -7.04 4.53 -9.22
C PRO A 197 -6.79 5.99 -9.64
N GLU A 198 -7.73 6.57 -10.40
CA GLU A 198 -7.64 8.00 -10.74
C GLU A 198 -8.01 8.90 -9.56
N LYS A 199 -8.85 8.39 -8.67
CA LYS A 199 -9.42 9.11 -7.53
C LYS A 199 -9.34 8.27 -6.28
N GLY A 200 -8.99 8.91 -5.17
CA GLY A 200 -8.91 8.27 -3.87
C GLY A 200 -7.95 9.01 -2.95
N VAL A 201 -8.07 8.74 -1.66
CA VAL A 201 -7.22 9.32 -0.63
C VAL A 201 -6.68 8.20 0.26
N ALA A 202 -5.36 8.21 0.45
CA ALA A 202 -4.69 7.33 1.39
C ALA A 202 -3.73 8.09 2.30
N VAL A 203 -3.55 7.60 3.53
CA VAL A 203 -2.55 8.08 4.48
C VAL A 203 -1.41 7.07 4.53
N GLY A 204 -0.18 7.54 4.31
CA GLY A 204 1.01 6.71 4.35
C GLY A 204 1.88 7.02 5.54
N PHE A 205 2.33 5.99 6.23
CA PHE A 205 3.39 6.01 7.22
C PHE A 205 4.50 5.05 6.80
N ALA A 206 5.74 5.45 7.06
CA ALA A 206 6.88 4.56 6.97
C ALA A 206 7.84 4.90 8.12
N HIS A 207 8.45 3.89 8.73
CA HIS A 207 9.44 4.09 9.78
C HIS A 207 10.64 3.16 9.64
N GLY A 208 11.83 3.62 10.03
CA GLY A 208 13.09 2.91 9.79
C GLY A 208 14.29 3.86 9.76
N PRO A 209 15.22 3.77 8.78
CA PRO A 209 16.31 4.74 8.63
C PRO A 209 15.77 6.13 8.29
N LYS A 210 16.57 7.19 8.48
CA LYS A 210 16.15 8.56 8.09
C LYS A 210 15.87 8.67 6.59
N GLU A 211 16.67 7.98 5.80
CA GLU A 211 16.57 7.94 4.35
C GLU A 211 16.64 6.50 3.88
N PHE A 212 15.86 6.17 2.85
CA PHE A 212 15.90 4.88 2.17
C PHE A 212 15.80 5.11 0.66
N THR A 213 16.09 4.07 -0.12
CA THR A 213 16.00 4.10 -1.58
C THR A 213 15.03 3.02 -2.04
N ILE A 214 14.14 3.37 -2.97
CA ILE A 214 13.32 2.38 -3.68
C ILE A 214 14.23 1.67 -4.68
N ARG A 215 14.50 0.39 -4.48
CA ARG A 215 15.45 -0.41 -5.28
C ARG A 215 14.72 -1.35 -6.23
N PHE A 216 15.07 -1.23 -7.50
CA PHE A 216 14.58 -2.08 -8.60
C PHE A 216 15.62 -3.13 -9.03
N ASN A 217 16.76 -3.18 -8.35
CA ASN A 217 17.81 -4.16 -8.58
C ASN A 217 18.56 -4.37 -7.26
N GLU A 218 18.45 -5.57 -6.71
CA GLU A 218 19.14 -6.00 -5.49
C GLU A 218 19.27 -7.53 -5.55
N SER A 219 20.50 -8.05 -5.69
CA SER A 219 20.71 -9.49 -5.90
C SER A 219 20.66 -10.31 -4.62
N MET A 220 20.68 -9.65 -3.45
CA MET A 220 20.69 -10.32 -2.15
C MET A 220 19.30 -10.76 -1.66
N VAL A 221 18.21 -10.38 -2.36
CA VAL A 221 16.85 -10.80 -2.01
C VAL A 221 16.41 -12.03 -2.79
N ALA A 222 15.59 -12.88 -2.16
CA ALA A 222 14.96 -14.00 -2.85
C ALA A 222 14.06 -13.50 -3.98
N HIS A 223 14.03 -14.22 -5.10
CA HIS A 223 13.28 -13.87 -6.31
C HIS A 223 13.69 -12.51 -6.91
N PHE A 224 14.96 -12.11 -6.77
CA PHE A 224 15.46 -10.83 -7.28
C PHE A 224 15.25 -10.65 -8.78
N GLU A 225 15.15 -11.73 -9.55
CA GLU A 225 14.85 -11.71 -10.98
C GLU A 225 13.46 -11.10 -11.31
N LEU A 226 12.57 -11.00 -10.31
CA LEU A 226 11.26 -10.35 -10.45
C LEU A 226 11.32 -8.83 -10.26
N LEU A 227 12.39 -8.27 -9.68
CA LEU A 227 12.54 -6.83 -9.49
C LEU A 227 12.50 -6.09 -10.84
N ASN A 228 12.02 -4.85 -10.85
CA ASN A 228 11.82 -4.03 -12.05
C ASN A 228 10.77 -4.59 -13.05
N THR A 229 10.06 -5.67 -12.71
CA THR A 229 8.97 -6.26 -13.51
C THR A 229 7.63 -6.13 -12.78
N ASN A 230 6.51 -6.43 -13.44
CA ASN A 230 5.24 -6.79 -12.79
C ASN A 230 4.30 -7.40 -13.86
N PRO A 231 3.93 -8.68 -13.79
CA PRO A 231 3.11 -9.32 -14.81
C PRO A 231 1.66 -8.86 -14.81
N TRP A 232 1.20 -8.18 -13.75
CA TRP A 232 -0.15 -7.65 -13.66
C TRP A 232 -0.31 -6.28 -14.33
N ILE A 233 0.77 -5.68 -14.82
CA ILE A 233 0.74 -4.34 -15.41
C ILE A 233 1.38 -4.38 -16.80
N ASP A 234 0.65 -3.89 -17.79
CA ASP A 234 1.18 -3.60 -19.11
C ASP A 234 1.87 -2.23 -19.11
N PHE A 235 3.20 -2.24 -19.16
CA PHE A 235 4.04 -1.04 -19.22
C PHE A 235 4.33 -0.54 -20.64
N THR A 236 3.79 -1.19 -21.69
CA THR A 236 4.05 -0.81 -23.09
C THR A 236 3.31 0.45 -23.51
N GLN A 237 2.26 0.82 -22.76
CA GLN A 237 1.43 1.98 -23.01
C GLN A 237 1.99 3.25 -22.34
N GLU A 238 1.58 4.42 -22.84
CA GLU A 238 1.99 5.70 -22.25
C GLU A 238 1.63 5.78 -20.76
N THR A 239 0.41 5.35 -20.41
CA THR A 239 -0.04 5.14 -19.02
C THR A 239 -0.15 3.64 -18.78
N PRO A 240 0.63 3.05 -17.86
CA PRO A 240 0.58 1.61 -17.63
C PRO A 240 -0.81 1.14 -17.21
N LYS A 241 -1.22 0.01 -17.77
CA LYS A 241 -2.58 -0.52 -17.59
C LYS A 241 -2.55 -1.77 -16.72
N LEU A 242 -3.39 -1.79 -15.68
CA LEU A 242 -3.63 -2.98 -14.90
C LEU A 242 -4.33 -4.06 -15.74
N LEU A 243 -3.87 -5.30 -15.62
CA LEU A 243 -4.44 -6.47 -16.28
C LEU A 243 -5.43 -7.20 -15.35
N GLU A 244 -6.55 -7.64 -15.93
CA GLU A 244 -7.55 -8.45 -15.22
C GLU A 244 -7.02 -9.86 -14.92
N SER A 245 -6.30 -10.43 -15.88
CA SER A 245 -5.65 -11.73 -15.82
C SER A 245 -4.26 -11.68 -16.45
N ILE A 246 -3.36 -12.54 -15.97
CA ILE A 246 -2.06 -12.73 -16.60
C ILE A 246 -2.22 -13.78 -17.70
N THR A 247 -2.10 -13.34 -18.95
CA THR A 247 -2.01 -14.28 -20.07
C THR A 247 -0.64 -14.94 -20.00
N LYS A 248 -0.58 -16.25 -19.79
CA LYS A 248 0.67 -17.01 -19.97
C LYS A 248 1.08 -16.83 -21.43
N LYS A 249 2.21 -16.17 -21.66
CA LYS A 249 2.93 -16.28 -22.94
C LYS A 249 3.67 -17.60 -22.99
#